data_AF-A0A5K1JH45-F1
#
_entry.id   AF-A0A5K1JH45-F1
#
_cell.length_a   1.000
_cell.length_b   1.000
_cell.length_c   1.000
_cell.angle_alpha   90.00
_cell.angle_beta   90.00
_cell.angle_gamma   90.00
#
_symmetry.space_group_name_H-M   'P 1'
#
loop_
_entity.id
_entity.type
_entity.pdbx_description
1 polymer ?
#
loop_
_entity_poly.entity_id
_entity_poly.type
_entity_poly.pdbx_seq_one_letter_code
_entity_poly.pdbx_strand_id
1 'polypeptide(L)' 'MNKETIASTNAPPAIGPYSPSIKLGDALFLSGQLGIDSATGKLPKHVGSHRKQPQKKAIDNNKLL' A
#
# COMPACT_ATOMS: atom_id res chain seq x y z
N MET A 1 15.93 -14.51 -14.28
CA MET A 1 15.54 -13.49 -13.28
C MET A 1 14.05 -13.61 -13.05
N ASN A 2 13.62 -13.97 -11.82
CA ASN A 2 12.20 -14.17 -11.52
C ASN A 2 11.57 -12.86 -11.03
N LYS A 3 10.47 -12.48 -11.66
CA LYS A 3 9.60 -11.38 -11.23
C LYS A 3 8.44 -11.98 -10.44
N GLU A 4 8.28 -11.57 -9.19
CA GLU A 4 7.20 -12.01 -8.33
C GLU A 4 6.32 -10.82 -7.93
N THR A 5 5.01 -10.97 -8.04
CA THR A 5 4.04 -9.98 -7.57
C THR A 5 3.71 -10.29 -6.11
N ILE A 6 3.94 -9.34 -5.21
CA ILE A 6 3.60 -9.49 -3.79
C ILE A 6 2.46 -8.54 -3.44
N ALA A 7 1.46 -9.04 -2.72
CA ALA A 7 0.32 -8.27 -2.24
C ALA A 7 0.19 -8.46 -0.72
N SER A 8 -0.01 -7.34 -0.01
CA SER A 8 -0.22 -7.32 1.44
C SER A 8 -1.71 -7.33 1.74
N THR A 9 -2.14 -8.12 2.72
CA THR A 9 -3.53 -8.14 3.21
C THR A 9 -3.92 -6.83 3.92
N ASN A 10 -2.93 -6.08 4.39
CA ASN A 10 -3.14 -4.75 4.98
C ASN A 10 -3.23 -3.65 3.93
N ALA A 11 -2.76 -3.90 2.71
CA ALA A 11 -2.88 -2.95 1.63
C ALA A 11 -4.25 -3.07 0.94
N PRO A 12 -4.87 -1.94 0.57
CA PRO A 12 -5.96 -1.93 -0.39
C PRO A 12 -5.66 -2.80 -1.63
N PRO A 13 -6.64 -3.57 -2.12
CA PRO A 13 -6.48 -4.35 -3.33
C PRO A 13 -6.20 -3.43 -4.52
N ALA A 14 -5.47 -3.93 -5.51
CA ALA A 14 -5.19 -3.18 -6.72
C ALA A 14 -6.48 -2.87 -7.49
N ILE A 15 -6.81 -1.59 -7.60
CA ILE A 15 -7.96 -1.10 -8.38
C ILE A 15 -7.49 -0.75 -9.80
N GLY A 16 -7.05 -1.77 -10.57
CA GLY A 16 -6.59 -1.62 -11.95
C GLY A 16 -5.43 -2.56 -12.32
N PRO A 17 -4.92 -2.50 -13.57
CA PRO A 17 -3.86 -3.38 -14.06
C PRO A 17 -2.48 -2.94 -13.56
N TYR A 18 -2.27 -3.00 -12.24
CA TYR A 18 -0.98 -2.73 -11.60
C TYR A 18 -0.67 -3.75 -10.50
N SER A 19 0.62 -3.90 -10.18
CA SER A 19 1.09 -4.74 -9.09
C SER A 19 1.35 -3.87 -7.85
N PRO A 20 0.75 -4.16 -6.68
CA PRO A 20 1.02 -3.41 -5.44
C PRO A 20 2.51 -3.38 -5.10
N SER A 21 3.18 -4.50 -5.31
CA SER A 21 4.64 -4.58 -5.27
C SER A 21 5.19 -5.68 -6.18
N ILE A 22 6.44 -5.51 -6.59
CA ILE A 22 7.18 -6.47 -7.42
C ILE A 22 8.52 -6.75 -6.74
N LYS A 23 8.81 -8.02 -6.50
CA LYS A 23 10.13 -8.49 -6.08
C LYS A 23 10.92 -8.95 -7.29
N LEU A 24 12.18 -8.51 -7.38
CA LEU A 24 13.12 -8.91 -8.40
C LEU A 24 14.48 -9.18 -7.74
N GLY A 25 14.80 -10.46 -7.57
CA GLY A 25 15.96 -10.85 -6.76
C GLY A 25 15.81 -10.35 -5.32
N ASP A 26 16.77 -9.54 -4.88
CA ASP A 26 16.82 -8.95 -3.53
C ASP A 26 16.17 -7.56 -3.44
N ALA A 27 15.68 -7.02 -4.56
CA ALA A 27 15.01 -5.72 -4.59
C ALA A 27 13.49 -5.87 -4.53
N LEU A 28 12.84 -5.04 -3.71
CA LEU A 28 11.38 -4.90 -3.64
C LEU A 28 10.98 -3.51 -4.13
N PHE A 29 10.17 -3.46 -5.19
CA PHE A 29 9.60 -2.26 -5.76
C PHE A 29 8.17 -2.09 -5.27
N LEU A 30 7.89 -0.97 -4.60
CA LEU A 30 6.59 -0.67 -4.02
C LEU A 30 5.88 0.38 -4.89
N SER A 31 4.60 0.16 -5.18
CA SER A 31 3.74 1.21 -5.72
C SER A 31 3.47 2.29 -4.67
N GLY A 32 3.14 3.51 -5.12
CA GLY A 32 2.72 4.58 -4.22
C GLY A 32 1.43 4.20 -3.51
N GLN A 33 1.49 4.02 -2.19
CA GLN A 33 0.33 3.57 -1.41
C GLN A 33 -0.44 4.76 -0.81
N LEU A 34 -1.75 4.74 -0.99
CA LEU A 34 -2.64 5.69 -0.32
C LEU A 34 -2.93 5.19 1.11
N GLY A 35 -3.10 6.13 2.05
CA GLY A 35 -3.54 5.85 3.42
C GLY A 35 -5.02 5.45 3.51
N ILE A 36 -5.51 4.66 2.55
CA ILE A 36 -6.85 4.10 2.51
C ILE A 36 -6.91 2.94 3.50
N ASP A 37 -8.03 2.85 4.21
CA ASP A 37 -8.31 1.71 5.05
C ASP A 37 -8.81 0.54 4.20
N SER A 38 -8.11 -0.61 4.27
CA SER A 38 -8.41 -1.79 3.45
C SER A 38 -9.77 -2.42 3.77
N ALA A 39 -10.30 -2.27 4.99
CA ALA A 39 -11.59 -2.82 5.36
C ALA A 39 -12.75 -1.97 4.83
N THR A 40 -12.58 -0.65 4.78
CA THR A 40 -13.65 0.27 4.36
C THR A 40 -13.52 0.77 2.91
N GLY A 41 -12.35 0.63 2.30
CA GLY A 41 -12.02 1.19 0.99
C GLY A 41 -12.04 2.73 0.95
N LYS A 42 -12.10 3.39 2.10
CA LYS A 42 -12.23 4.84 2.21
C LYS A 42 -10.96 5.47 2.75
N LEU A 43 -10.68 6.67 2.27
CA LEU A 43 -9.77 7.57 2.96
C LEU A 43 -10.40 7.97 4.31
N PRO A 44 -9.65 7.92 5.42
CA PRO A 44 -10.15 8.37 6.72
C PRO A 44 -10.72 9.79 6.63
N LYS A 45 -11.98 9.97 7.05
CA LYS A 45 -12.69 11.26 7.00
C LYS A 45 -12.21 12.21 8.10
N HIS A 46 -10.95 12.63 8.08
CA HIS A 46 -10.48 13.82 8.80
C HIS A 46 -9.19 14.33 8.14
N VAL A 47 -9.32 15.26 7.20
CA VAL A 47 -8.22 16.13 6.73
C VAL A 47 -8.14 17.37 7.64
N GLY A 48 -8.31 17.14 8.95
CA GLY A 48 -8.20 18.16 9.99
C GLY A 48 -7.01 17.80 10.86
N SER A 49 -5.94 18.59 10.74
CA SER A 49 -4.82 18.70 11.69
C SER A 49 -3.60 17.80 11.55
N HIS A 50 -3.59 16.67 10.83
CA HIS A 50 -2.35 15.85 10.76
C HIS A 50 -2.15 15.09 9.43
N ARG A 51 -1.35 15.66 8.51
CA ARG A 51 -0.80 14.95 7.32
C ARG A 51 -0.10 13.61 7.67
N LYS A 52 0.26 13.43 8.94
CA LYS A 52 0.92 12.25 9.51
C LYS A 52 0.05 10.98 9.47
N GLN A 53 -1.28 11.06 9.56
CA GLN A 53 -2.12 9.86 9.68
C GLN A 53 -2.24 9.07 8.36
N PRO A 54 -2.56 9.70 7.21
CA PRO A 54 -2.55 8.99 5.93
C PRO A 54 -1.17 8.44 5.55
N GLN A 55 -0.10 9.18 5.87
CA GLN A 55 1.28 8.75 5.65
C GLN A 55 1.63 7.52 6.49
N LYS A 56 1.29 7.53 7.78
CA LYS A 56 1.50 6.38 8.66
C LYS A 56 0.74 5.15 8.17
N LYS A 57 -0.52 5.31 7.75
CA LYS A 57 -1.32 4.21 7.20
C LYS A 57 -0.72 3.67 5.89
N ALA A 58 -0.24 4.54 5.00
CA ALA A 58 0.47 4.12 3.78
C ALA A 58 1.73 3.29 4.08
N ILE A 59 2.51 3.68 5.10
CA ILE A 59 3.68 2.90 5.55
C ILE A 59 3.23 1.57 6.14
N ASP A 60 2.22 1.57 7.02
CA ASP A 60 1.72 0.35 7.69
C ASP A 60 1.16 -0.66 6.67
N ASN A 61 0.57 -0.20 5.57
CA ASN A 61 0.09 -1.06 4.47
C ASN A 61 1.23 -1.86 3.81
N ASN A 62 2.45 -1.30 3.79
CA ASN A 62 3.64 -1.91 3.16
C ASN A 62 4.47 -2.79 4.11
N LYS A 63 4.19 -2.79 5.43
CA LYS A 63 5.01 -3.49 6.44
C LYS A 63 4.92 -5.02 6.43
N LEU A 64 4.00 -5.60 5.67
CA LEU A 64 3.78 -7.05 5.57
C LEU A 64 4.17 -7.63 4.20
N LEU A 65 4.97 -6.89 3.42
CA LEU A 65 5.58 -7.32 2.17
C LEU A 65 7.00 -7.83 2.43
#